data_AF-A0A5M4ANB5-F1
#
_entry.id   AF-A0A5M4ANB5-F1
#
_cell.length_a   1.000
_cell.length_b   1.000
_cell.length_c   1.000
_cell.angle_alpha   90.00
_cell.angle_beta   90.00
_cell.angle_gamma   90.00
#
_symmetry.space_group_name_H-M   'P 1'
#
loop_
_entity.id
_entity.type
_entity.pdbx_description
1 polymer ?
#
loop_
_entity_poly.entity_id
_entity_poly.type
_entity_poly.pdbx_seq_one_letter_code
_entity_poly.pdbx_strand_id
1 'polypeptide(L)'
;MNGGMNEKYIVMTEKELFIQKMKARTKRFALDIIAFCSQLPKNNVGYRIGDQLLRSGTSVGANYRASCRARSQAEFYSKISIVVEEGDESGFWLELLIESNQMGTDEAHRLLKEANEITSVMATPAHFQSALKHSTC
;
A
#
# COMPACT_ATOMS: atom_id res chain seq x y z
N MET A 1 -3.40 45.84 -16.85
CA MET A 1 -4.53 45.03 -17.37
C MET A 1 -4.18 43.57 -17.12
N ASN A 2 -5.08 42.90 -16.41
CA ASN A 2 -5.11 41.48 -16.02
C ASN A 2 -4.54 40.56 -17.12
N GLY A 3 -3.71 39.56 -16.81
CA GLY A 3 -4.00 38.48 -15.86
C GLY A 3 -4.52 37.29 -16.68
N GLY A 4 -3.67 36.28 -16.90
CA GLY A 4 -4.01 35.11 -17.70
C GLY A 4 -2.84 34.15 -17.81
N MET A 5 -2.28 33.74 -16.67
CA MET A 5 -1.45 32.53 -16.65
C MET A 5 -2.30 31.36 -17.15
N ASN A 6 -1.76 30.68 -18.15
CA ASN A 6 -2.42 29.71 -19.00
C ASN A 6 -3.02 28.54 -18.18
N GLU A 7 -4.28 28.24 -18.47
CA GLU A 7 -5.24 27.31 -17.87
C GLU A 7 -4.87 25.80 -18.01
N LYS A 8 -3.58 25.48 -18.06
CA LYS A 8 -3.06 24.11 -18.27
C LYS A 8 -2.73 23.33 -16.98
N TYR A 9 -3.07 23.87 -15.81
CA TYR A 9 -3.13 23.05 -14.60
C TYR A 9 -4.45 22.29 -14.62
N ILE A 10 -4.41 21.06 -15.14
CA ILE A 10 -5.49 20.08 -15.02
C ILE A 10 -5.88 20.04 -13.54
N VAL A 11 -7.06 20.55 -13.21
CA VAL A 11 -7.62 20.42 -11.86
C VAL A 11 -7.94 18.94 -11.69
N MET A 12 -6.99 18.20 -11.12
CA MET A 12 -7.21 16.80 -10.78
C MET A 12 -8.38 16.72 -9.80
N THR A 13 -9.31 15.82 -10.07
CA THR A 13 -10.43 15.54 -9.16
C THR A 13 -9.90 14.99 -7.84
N GLU A 14 -10.68 15.12 -6.76
CA GLU A 14 -10.35 14.53 -5.45
C GLU A 14 -10.09 13.01 -5.56
N LYS A 15 -10.83 12.33 -6.43
CA LYS A 15 -10.67 10.90 -6.75
C LYS A 15 -9.29 10.63 -7.35
N GLU A 16 -8.89 11.39 -8.37
CA GLU A 16 -7.59 11.21 -9.03
C GLU A 16 -6.43 11.52 -8.08
N LEU A 17 -6.57 12.55 -7.24
CA LEU A 17 -5.59 12.89 -6.22
C LEU A 17 -5.44 11.74 -5.21
N PHE A 18 -6.55 11.17 -4.73
CA PHE A 18 -6.54 10.02 -3.83
C PHE A 18 -5.85 8.81 -4.47
N ILE A 19 -6.18 8.49 -5.73
CA ILE A 19 -5.57 7.38 -6.46
C ILE A 19 -4.06 7.56 -6.59
N GLN A 20 -3.59 8.75 -6.98
CA GLN A 20 -2.15 9.00 -7.10
C GLN A 20 -1.45 8.98 -5.74
N LYS A 21 -2.06 9.54 -4.70
CA LYS A 21 -1.55 9.48 -3.33
C LYS A 21 -1.37 8.03 -2.88
N MET A 22 -2.38 7.17 -3.07
CA MET A 22 -2.29 5.78 -2.66
C MET A 22 -1.34 4.96 -3.53
N LYS A 23 -1.20 5.26 -4.83
CA LYS A 23 -0.16 4.66 -5.68
C LYS A 23 1.24 4.99 -5.17
N ALA A 24 1.47 6.25 -4.79
CA ALA A 24 2.75 6.69 -4.24
C ALA A 24 3.01 6.09 -2.86
N ARG A 25 1.99 6.07 -1.98
CA ARG A 25 2.06 5.54 -0.61
C ARG A 25 2.38 4.05 -0.60
N THR A 26 1.62 3.23 -1.31
CA THR A 26 1.85 1.77 -1.38
C THR A 26 3.17 1.41 -2.06
N LYS A 27 3.62 2.18 -3.06
CA LYS A 27 4.96 2.03 -3.65
C LYS A 27 6.06 2.37 -2.64
N ARG A 28 5.90 3.45 -1.87
CA ARG A 28 6.86 3.83 -0.83
C ARG A 28 6.96 2.73 0.22
N PHE A 29 5.83 2.25 0.72
CA PHE A 29 5.78 1.11 1.64
C PHE A 29 6.56 -0.10 1.10
N ALA A 30 6.33 -0.51 -0.15
CA ALA A 30 7.07 -1.61 -0.77
C ALA A 30 8.60 -1.37 -0.84
N LEU A 31 9.04 -0.15 -1.14
CA LEU A 31 10.47 0.20 -1.17
C LEU A 31 11.08 0.17 0.23
N ASP A 32 10.35 0.65 1.23
CA ASP A 32 10.81 0.67 2.61
C ASP A 32 10.89 -0.77 3.17
N ILE A 33 9.94 -1.65 2.82
CA ILE A 33 10.00 -3.09 3.12
C ILE A 33 11.24 -3.74 2.49
N ILE A 34 11.56 -3.44 1.23
CA ILE A 34 12.78 -3.95 0.58
C ILE A 34 14.03 -3.50 1.36
N ALA A 35 14.10 -2.22 1.71
CA ALA A 35 15.22 -1.67 2.45
C ALA A 35 15.33 -2.27 3.86
N PHE A 36 14.20 -2.50 4.54
CA PHE A 36 14.14 -3.11 5.86
C PHE A 36 14.55 -4.58 5.82
N CYS A 37 13.99 -5.39 4.93
CA CYS A 37 14.35 -6.81 4.78
C CYS A 37 15.84 -7.00 4.44
N SER A 38 16.47 -6.04 3.75
CA SER A 38 17.90 -6.09 3.46
C SER A 38 18.79 -6.07 4.73
N GLN A 39 18.27 -5.48 5.81
CA GLN A 39 18.98 -5.31 7.09
C GLN A 39 18.77 -6.50 8.04
N LEU A 40 17.80 -7.39 7.77
CA LEU A 40 17.46 -8.49 8.66
C LEU A 40 18.67 -9.39 8.98
N PRO A 41 18.70 -10.00 10.18
CA PRO A 41 19.74 -10.92 10.59
C PRO A 41 19.96 -12.01 9.55
N LYS A 42 21.22 -12.29 9.22
CA LYS A 42 21.59 -13.31 8.23
C LYS A 42 21.58 -14.71 8.86
N ASN A 43 20.42 -15.10 9.37
CA ASN A 43 20.13 -16.41 9.94
C ASN A 43 18.87 -17.02 9.31
N ASN A 44 18.58 -18.29 9.61
CA ASN A 44 17.45 -19.02 9.02
C ASN A 44 16.08 -18.37 9.33
N VAL A 45 15.90 -17.83 10.54
CA VAL A 45 14.64 -17.20 10.97
C VAL A 45 14.43 -15.89 10.23
N GLY A 46 15.44 -15.01 10.23
CA GLY A 46 15.43 -13.73 9.53
C GLY A 46 15.23 -13.89 8.03
N TYR A 47 15.82 -14.92 7.41
CA TYR A 47 15.58 -15.23 5.99
C TYR A 47 14.13 -15.61 5.71
N ARG A 48 13.55 -16.53 6.49
CA ARG A 48 12.19 -17.04 6.25
C ARG A 48 11.12 -15.98 6.50
N ILE A 49 11.23 -15.24 7.61
CA ILE A 49 10.29 -14.16 7.89
C ILE A 49 10.48 -13.01 6.90
N GLY A 50 11.74 -12.68 6.58
CA GLY A 50 12.05 -11.64 5.61
C GLY A 50 11.52 -11.92 4.20
N ASP A 51 11.56 -13.18 3.74
CA ASP A 51 10.98 -13.57 2.44
C ASP A 51 9.47 -13.40 2.42
N GLN A 52 8.78 -13.83 3.49
CA GLN A 52 7.33 -13.70 3.60
C GLN A 52 6.92 -12.22 3.64
N LEU A 53 7.57 -11.41 4.50
CA LEU A 53 7.35 -9.97 4.59
C LEU A 53 7.64 -9.24 3.27
N LEU A 54 8.72 -9.63 2.58
CA LEU A 54 9.09 -9.02 1.30
C LEU A 54 8.01 -9.29 0.24
N ARG A 55 7.50 -10.51 0.19
CA ARG A 55 6.43 -10.90 -0.75
C ARG A 55 5.14 -10.16 -0.45
N SER A 56 4.66 -10.20 0.79
CA SER A 56 3.39 -9.54 1.13
C SER A 56 3.48 -8.02 1.02
N GLY A 57 4.54 -7.40 1.56
CA GLY A 57 4.72 -5.96 1.53
C GLY A 57 4.85 -5.37 0.13
N THR A 58 5.47 -6.10 -0.81
CA THR A 58 5.53 -5.66 -2.22
C THR A 58 4.22 -5.94 -2.98
N SER A 59 3.47 -6.98 -2.59
CA SER A 59 2.18 -7.35 -3.17
C SER A 59 1.11 -6.27 -2.94
N VAL A 60 1.15 -5.55 -1.81
CA VAL A 60 0.29 -4.38 -1.51
C VAL A 60 0.32 -3.36 -2.66
N GLY A 61 1.50 -2.90 -3.04
CA GLY A 61 1.67 -1.93 -4.13
C GLY A 61 1.35 -2.50 -5.51
N ALA A 62 1.69 -3.77 -5.75
CA ALA A 62 1.42 -4.44 -7.02
C ALA A 62 -0.09 -4.57 -7.26
N ASN A 63 -0.84 -5.07 -6.28
CA ASN A 63 -2.29 -5.28 -6.39
C ASN A 63 -3.06 -3.96 -6.38
N TYR A 64 -2.61 -2.93 -5.64
CA TYR A 64 -3.24 -1.61 -5.74
C TYR A 64 -3.08 -0.99 -7.14
N ARG A 65 -1.91 -1.16 -7.78
CA ARG A 65 -1.73 -0.72 -9.17
C ARG A 65 -2.58 -1.53 -10.16
N ALA A 66 -2.83 -2.80 -9.87
CA ALA A 66 -3.71 -3.65 -10.66
C ALA A 66 -5.18 -3.25 -10.52
N SER A 67 -5.65 -2.94 -9.31
CA SER A 67 -7.04 -2.48 -9.08
C SER A 67 -7.32 -1.19 -9.85
N CYS A 68 -6.35 -0.28 -9.94
CA CYS A 68 -6.44 0.93 -10.77
C CYS A 68 -6.59 0.69 -12.28
N ARG A 69 -6.43 -0.55 -12.76
CA ARG A 69 -6.63 -0.98 -14.15
C ARG A 69 -7.74 -2.03 -14.30
N ALA A 70 -8.54 -2.23 -13.27
CA ALA A 70 -9.64 -3.19 -13.29
C ALA A 70 -10.64 -2.86 -14.40
N ARG A 71 -11.16 -3.89 -15.06
CA ARG A 71 -12.12 -3.81 -16.16
C ARG A 71 -13.58 -3.92 -15.69
N SER A 72 -13.78 -4.23 -14.42
CA SER A 72 -15.09 -4.31 -13.79
C SER A 72 -15.01 -3.93 -12.30
N GLN A 73 -16.17 -3.63 -11.70
CA GLN A 73 -16.24 -3.39 -10.25
C GLN A 73 -15.86 -4.64 -9.44
N ALA A 74 -16.28 -5.83 -9.89
CA ALA A 74 -15.93 -7.08 -9.23
C ALA A 74 -14.41 -7.33 -9.24
N GLU A 75 -13.75 -7.07 -10.38
CA GLU A 75 -12.28 -7.16 -10.48
C GLU A 75 -11.60 -6.13 -9.58
N PHE A 76 -12.13 -4.89 -9.52
CA PHE A 76 -11.62 -3.86 -8.62
C PHE A 76 -11.66 -4.31 -7.17
N TYR A 77 -12.83 -4.75 -6.69
CA TYR A 77 -13.01 -5.20 -5.31
C TYR A 77 -12.14 -6.41 -4.98
N SER A 78 -12.09 -7.41 -5.87
CA SER A 78 -11.21 -8.57 -5.69
C SER A 78 -9.75 -8.15 -5.52
N LYS A 79 -9.27 -7.18 -6.31
CA LYS A 79 -7.89 -6.66 -6.17
C LYS A 79 -7.70 -5.85 -4.88
N ILE A 80 -8.67 -5.07 -4.44
CA ILE A 80 -8.59 -4.35 -3.17
C ILE A 80 -8.59 -5.31 -1.98
N SER A 81 -9.40 -6.38 -2.01
CA SER A 81 -9.37 -7.43 -0.98
C SER A 81 -7.98 -8.04 -0.83
N ILE A 82 -7.30 -8.34 -1.95
CA ILE A 82 -5.91 -8.81 -1.90
C ILE A 82 -4.98 -7.75 -1.28
N VAL A 83 -5.15 -6.46 -1.59
CA VAL A 83 -4.34 -5.40 -0.94
C VAL A 83 -4.53 -5.38 0.57
N VAL A 84 -5.75 -5.62 1.07
CA VAL A 84 -6.06 -5.69 2.50
C VAL A 84 -5.40 -6.92 3.12
N GLU A 85 -5.55 -8.10 2.51
CA GLU A 85 -4.93 -9.35 2.97
C GLU A 85 -3.40 -9.23 3.07
N GLU A 86 -2.76 -8.69 2.03
CA GLU A 86 -1.30 -8.55 1.97
C GLU A 86 -0.78 -7.47 2.94
N GLY A 87 -1.57 -6.43 3.18
CA GLY A 87 -1.25 -5.38 4.16
C GLY A 87 -1.31 -5.92 5.59
N ASP A 88 -2.35 -6.67 5.93
CA ASP A 88 -2.51 -7.34 7.22
C ASP A 88 -1.40 -8.38 7.45
N GLU A 89 -1.12 -9.22 6.45
CA GLU A 89 -0.03 -10.20 6.52
C GLU A 89 1.34 -9.51 6.71
N SER A 90 1.58 -8.38 6.04
CA SER A 90 2.80 -7.60 6.25
C SER A 90 2.92 -7.12 7.71
N GLY A 91 1.82 -6.64 8.29
CA GLY A 91 1.74 -6.23 9.70
C GLY A 91 2.09 -7.39 10.63
N PHE A 92 1.49 -8.56 10.43
CA PHE A 92 1.76 -9.77 11.21
C PHE A 92 3.24 -10.16 11.20
N TRP A 93 3.91 -10.16 10.04
CA TRP A 93 5.33 -10.48 9.97
C TRP A 93 6.22 -9.45 10.69
N LEU A 94 5.83 -8.17 10.68
CA LEU A 94 6.52 -7.12 11.43
C LEU A 94 6.34 -7.29 12.94
N GLU A 95 5.13 -7.62 13.41
CA GLU A 95 4.86 -7.96 14.81
C GLU A 95 5.74 -9.11 15.28
N LEU A 96 5.80 -10.20 14.49
CA LEU A 96 6.66 -11.34 14.82
C LEU A 96 8.14 -10.93 14.93
N LEU A 97 8.67 -10.10 14.03
CA LEU A 97 10.06 -9.63 14.11
C LEU A 97 10.34 -8.78 15.34
N ILE A 98 9.38 -7.95 15.74
CA ILE A 98 9.46 -7.09 16.92
C ILE A 98 9.42 -7.95 18.19
N GLU A 99 8.38 -8.78 18.34
CA GLU A 99 8.13 -9.57 19.55
C GLU A 99 9.14 -10.69 19.77
N SER A 100 9.66 -11.29 18.69
CA SER A 100 10.73 -12.30 18.77
C SER A 100 12.13 -11.69 18.96
N ASN A 101 12.21 -10.37 19.14
CA ASN A 101 13.45 -9.61 19.30
C ASN A 101 14.48 -9.87 18.18
N GLN A 102 14.00 -10.18 16.96
CA GLN A 102 14.85 -10.33 15.78
C GLN A 102 15.16 -8.97 15.15
N MET A 103 14.19 -8.05 15.14
CA MET A 103 14.36 -6.69 14.60
C MET A 103 13.28 -5.72 15.11
N GLY A 104 13.38 -5.29 16.37
CA GLY A 104 12.48 -4.32 17.01
C GLY A 104 12.89 -2.85 16.86
N THR A 105 13.30 -2.41 15.67
CA THR A 105 13.76 -1.03 15.44
C THR A 105 12.60 -0.03 15.35
N ASP A 106 12.88 1.28 15.51
CA ASP A 106 11.87 2.33 15.25
C ASP A 106 11.28 2.22 13.84
N GLU A 107 12.09 1.77 12.88
CA GLU A 107 11.67 1.53 11.51
C GLU A 107 10.67 0.37 11.41
N ALA A 108 10.87 -0.72 12.16
CA ALA A 108 9.91 -1.83 12.21
C ALA A 108 8.54 -1.35 12.72
N HIS A 109 8.53 -0.54 13.78
CA HIS A 109 7.29 0.04 14.33
C HIS A 109 6.63 1.03 13.37
N ARG A 110 7.42 1.86 12.67
CA ARG A 110 6.91 2.76 11.63
C ARG A 110 6.26 1.99 10.49
N LEU A 111 6.90 0.91 10.03
CA LEU A 111 6.38 0.05 8.96
C LEU A 111 5.11 -0.68 9.41
N LEU A 112 5.07 -1.17 10.65
CA LEU A 112 3.87 -1.82 11.21
C LEU A 112 2.68 -0.85 11.22
N LYS A 113 2.92 0.39 11.69
CA LYS A 113 1.91 1.45 11.65
C LYS A 113 1.44 1.74 10.23
N GLU A 114 2.36 1.84 9.27
CA GLU A 114 2.02 2.09 7.88
C GLU A 114 1.22 0.94 7.25
N ALA A 115 1.58 -0.31 7.54
CA ALA A 115 0.82 -1.49 7.11
C ALA A 115 -0.63 -1.41 7.61
N ASN A 116 -0.81 -1.19 8.92
CA ASN A 116 -2.13 -1.07 9.54
C ASN A 116 -2.96 0.11 8.99
N GLU A 117 -2.32 1.25 8.72
CA GLU A 117 -2.99 2.40 8.11
C GLU A 117 -3.40 2.12 6.66
N ILE A 118 -2.57 1.46 5.85
CA ILE A 118 -2.92 1.06 4.49
C ILE A 118 -4.10 0.09 4.53
N THR A 119 -4.03 -0.95 5.36
CA THR A 119 -5.11 -1.94 5.54
C THR A 119 -6.42 -1.27 5.93
N SER A 120 -6.39 -0.35 6.91
CA SER A 120 -7.58 0.38 7.36
C SER A 120 -8.20 1.25 6.26
N VAL A 121 -7.37 1.97 5.50
CA VAL A 121 -7.83 2.79 4.37
C VAL A 121 -8.46 1.92 3.28
N MET A 122 -7.85 0.77 2.99
CA MET A 122 -8.28 -0.15 1.93
C MET A 122 -9.49 -1.00 2.30
N ALA A 123 -9.70 -1.26 3.60
CA ALA A 123 -10.87 -1.99 4.10
C ALA A 123 -12.13 -1.10 4.17
N THR A 124 -12.00 0.23 4.11
CA THR A 124 -13.12 1.16 4.26
C THR A 124 -13.86 1.39 2.93
N PRO A 125 -15.13 0.94 2.78
CA PRO A 125 -15.86 1.04 1.50
C PRO A 125 -16.19 2.48 1.06
N ALA A 126 -16.29 3.42 2.02
CA ALA A 126 -16.66 4.81 1.76
C ALA A 126 -15.68 5.53 0.80
N HIS A 127 -14.40 5.17 0.82
CA HIS A 127 -13.39 5.71 -0.11
C HIS A 127 -13.53 5.18 -1.53
N PHE A 128 -14.27 4.09 -1.72
CA PHE A 128 -14.41 3.40 -3.01
C PHE A 128 -15.79 3.60 -3.65
N GLN A 129 -16.82 3.96 -2.87
CA GLN A 129 -18.17 4.23 -3.38
C GLN A 129 -18.26 5.48 -4.27
N SER A 130 -17.38 6.46 -4.10
CA SER A 130 -17.26 7.61 -5.02
C SER A 130 -16.66 7.21 -6.38
N ALA A 131 -15.89 6.12 -6.44
CA ALA A 131 -15.27 5.61 -7.67
C ALA A 131 -16.23 4.83 -8.58
N LEU A 132 -17.45 4.53 -8.10
CA LEU A 132 -18.39 3.60 -8.76
C LEU A 132 -19.61 4.29 -9.37
N LYS A 133 -19.78 5.60 -9.17
CA LYS A 133 -20.93 6.35 -9.73
C LYS A 133 -20.79 6.70 -11.22
N HIS A 134 -19.61 6.51 -11.81
CA HIS A 134 -19.42 6.62 -13.25
C HIS A 134 -18.57 5.44 -13.73
N SER A 135 -19.19 4.60 -14.57
CA SER A 135 -18.56 3.52 -15.30
C SER A 135 -17.27 3.98 -15.96
N THR A 136 -16.26 3.09 -15.94
CA THR A 136 -14.97 3.14 -16.68
C THR A 136 -14.09 4.36 -16.41
N CYS A 137 -12.95 4.12 -15.74
CA CYS A 137 -11.81 5.05 -15.62
C CYS A 137 -12.18 6.50 -15.24
#